data_AF-A0A9W8E1K8-F1
#
_entry.id   AF-A0A9W8E1K8-F1
#
_cell.length_a   1.000
_cell.length_b   1.000
_cell.length_c   1.000
_cell.angle_alpha   90.00
_cell.angle_beta   90.00
_cell.angle_gamma   90.00
#
_symmetry.space_group_name_H-M   'P 1'
#
loop_
_entity.id
_entity.type
_entity.pdbx_description
1 polymer ?
#
loop_
_entity_poly.entity_id
_entity_poly.type
_entity_poly.pdbx_seq_one_letter_code
_entity_poly.pdbx_strand_id
1 'polypeptide(L)' 'SIHYIAKNAALNPIRELETSERLLSAPSCTVRAVSYYDWLELLADRQPDLDTPRLEFYQDWDRMFGTVCDPKYQGNW' A
#
# COMPACT_ATOMS: atom_id res chain seq x y z
N SER A 1 -2.72 -4.45 1.35
CA SER A 1 -2.28 -3.26 2.10
C SER A 1 -1.27 -2.53 1.26
N ILE A 2 -1.25 -1.19 1.28
CA ILE A 2 -0.24 -0.36 0.57
C ILE A 2 1.18 -0.82 0.93
N HIS A 3 1.40 -1.20 2.19
CA HIS A 3 2.69 -1.70 2.66
C HIS A 3 3.12 -3.01 1.96
N TYR A 4 2.17 -3.90 1.70
CA TYR A 4 2.43 -5.11 0.91
C TYR A 4 2.82 -4.75 -0.52
N ILE A 5 2.14 -3.78 -1.13
CA ILE A 5 2.41 -3.37 -2.53
C ILE A 5 3.83 -2.81 -2.61
N ALA A 6 4.18 -1.89 -1.72
CA ALA A 6 5.52 -1.30 -1.67
C ALA A 6 6.60 -2.37 -1.46
N LYS A 7 6.38 -3.32 -0.55
CA LYS A 7 7.31 -4.41 -0.31
C LYS A 7 7.48 -5.30 -1.53
N ASN A 8 6.41 -5.60 -2.27
CA ASN A 8 6.50 -6.45 -3.46
C ASN A 8 7.10 -5.72 -4.66
N ALA A 9 6.81 -4.43 -4.84
CA ALA A 9 7.38 -3.61 -5.91
C ALA A 9 8.90 -3.53 -5.76
N ALA A 10 9.38 -3.40 -4.52
CA ALA A 10 10.80 -3.41 -4.20
C ALA A 10 11.51 -4.73 -4.55
N LEU A 11 10.78 -5.84 -4.69
CA LEU A 11 11.35 -7.15 -5.00
C LEU A 11 11.41 -7.45 -6.50
N ASN A 12 10.64 -6.74 -7.34
CA ASN A 12 10.62 -6.99 -8.78
C ASN A 12 12.01 -6.86 -9.45
N PRO A 13 12.81 -5.81 -9.20
CA PRO A 13 14.17 -5.72 -9.73
C PRO A 13 15.07 -6.91 -9.37
N ILE A 14 14.81 -7.54 -8.22
CA ILE A 14 15.57 -8.70 -7.73
C ILE A 14 15.07 -9.98 -8.42
N ARG A 15 13.76 -10.11 -8.66
CA ARG A 15 13.14 -11.25 -9.35
C ARG A 15 13.64 -11.38 -10.79
N GLU A 16 13.94 -10.27 -11.46
CA GLU A 16 14.48 -10.23 -12.83
C GLU A 16 15.89 -10.83 -12.99
N LEU A 17 16.62 -11.06 -11.89
CA LEU A 17 17.98 -11.61 -11.97
C LEU A 17 17.99 -13.11 -12.32
N GLU A 18 16.82 -13.78 -12.32
CA GLU A 18 16.46 -15.14 -12.78
C GLU A 18 17.31 -16.32 -12.29
N THR A 19 18.54 -16.11 -11.79
CA THR A 19 19.47 -17.16 -11.37
C THR A 19 20.20 -16.79 -10.09
N SER A 20 20.31 -17.77 -9.19
CA SER A 20 21.00 -17.65 -7.90
C SER A 20 22.45 -17.19 -8.04
N GLU A 21 23.13 -17.61 -9.11
CA GLU A 21 24.51 -17.21 -9.40
C GLU A 21 24.64 -15.72 -9.75
N ARG A 22 23.67 -15.14 -10.46
CA ARG A 22 23.61 -13.70 -10.73
C ARG A 22 23.31 -12.90 -9.47
N LEU A 23 22.48 -13.42 -8.58
CA LEU A 23 22.19 -12.80 -7.27
C LEU A 23 23.41 -12.76 -6.34
N LEU A 24 24.22 -13.83 -6.35
CA LEU A 24 25.40 -13.94 -5.47
C LEU A 24 26.64 -13.20 -6.02
N SER A 25 26.71 -13.00 -7.34
CA SER A 25 27.84 -12.33 -8.00
C SER A 25 27.57 -10.90 -8.42
N ALA A 26 26.31 -10.43 -8.43
CA ALA A 26 25.96 -9.08 -8.80
C ALA A 26 26.45 -8.08 -7.72
N PRO A 27 27.33 -7.12 -8.06
CA PRO A 27 27.55 -5.98 -7.17
C PRO A 27 26.24 -5.22 -6.93
N SER A 28 26.09 -4.56 -5.78
CA SER A 28 24.81 -3.89 -5.42
C SER A 28 24.36 -2.85 -6.45
N CYS A 29 25.26 -2.36 -7.30
CA CYS A 29 25.00 -1.44 -8.41
C CYS A 29 24.38 -2.08 -9.66
N THR A 30 24.22 -3.40 -9.72
CA THR A 30 23.66 -4.10 -10.91
C THR A 30 22.14 -4.25 -10.84
N VAL A 31 21.53 -4.01 -9.68
CA VAL A 31 20.07 -4.06 -9.51
C VAL A 31 19.50 -2.71 -9.92
N ARG A 32 18.57 -2.71 -10.87
CA ARG A 32 17.90 -1.47 -11.27
C ARG A 32 17.08 -0.89 -10.12
N ALA A 33 16.89 0.42 -10.14
CA ALA A 33 15.97 1.07 -9.21
C ALA A 33 14.51 0.61 -9.45
N VAL A 34 13.70 0.69 -8.39
CA VAL A 34 12.25 0.50 -8.49
C VAL A 34 11.68 1.59 -9.39
N SER A 35 10.85 1.18 -10.34
CA SER A 35 10.23 2.02 -11.36
C SER A 35 8.72 2.07 -11.18
N TYR A 36 8.05 2.97 -11.90
CA TYR A 36 6.59 3.05 -11.93
C TYR A 36 5.91 1.74 -12.34
N TYR A 37 6.50 0.98 -13.26
CA TYR A 37 5.93 -0.27 -13.78
C TYR A 37 5.85 -1.37 -12.71
N ASP A 38 6.77 -1.38 -11.75
CA ASP A 38 6.76 -2.33 -10.63
C ASP A 38 5.53 -2.18 -9.73
N TRP A 39 4.92 -1.00 -9.73
CA TRP A 39 3.69 -0.74 -8.99
C TRP A 39 2.46 -1.13 -9.78
N LEU A 40 2.46 -0.87 -11.10
CA LEU A 40 1.32 -1.13 -11.97
C LEU A 40 0.96 -2.62 -12.00
N GLU A 41 1.96 -3.50 -12.14
CA GLU A 41 1.72 -4.95 -12.13
C GLU A 41 1.04 -5.41 -10.84
N LEU A 42 1.44 -4.86 -9.71
CA LEU A 42 0.89 -5.24 -8.40
C LEU A 42 -0.47 -4.61 -8.10
N LEU A 43 -0.81 -3.52 -8.77
CA LEU A 43 -2.10 -2.84 -8.65
C LEU A 43 -3.15 -3.46 -9.58
N ALA A 44 -2.75 -3.97 -10.75
CA ALA A 44 -3.65 -4.55 -11.73
C ALA A 44 -4.45 -5.74 -11.19
N ASP A 45 -3.81 -6.60 -10.39
CA ASP A 45 -4.41 -7.85 -9.90
C ASP A 45 -4.98 -7.75 -8.47
N ARG A 46 -4.89 -6.57 -7.84
CA ARG A 46 -5.21 -6.45 -6.41
C ARG A 46 -6.59 -5.83 -6.20
N GLN A 47 -7.48 -6.61 -5.58
CA GLN A 47 -8.69 -6.05 -4.98
C GLN A 47 -8.37 -5.28 -3.68
N PRO A 48 -9.09 -4.19 -3.39
CA PRO A 48 -8.99 -3.51 -2.10
C PRO A 48 -9.15 -4.49 -0.93
N ASP A 49 -8.36 -4.34 0.14
CA ASP A 49 -8.46 -5.23 1.30
C ASP A 49 -9.71 -4.95 2.16
N LEU A 50 -10.42 -3.86 1.87
CA LEU A 50 -11.66 -3.48 2.52
C LEU A 50 -12.80 -3.54 1.51
N ASP A 51 -13.85 -4.25 1.86
CA ASP A 51 -15.09 -4.32 1.11
C ASP A 51 -15.94 -3.08 1.37
N THR A 52 -16.62 -2.59 0.32
CA THR A 52 -17.46 -1.39 0.36
C THR A 52 -18.51 -1.39 1.48
N PRO A 53 -19.23 -2.50 1.76
CA PRO A 53 -20.24 -2.54 2.83
C PRO A 53 -19.65 -2.26 4.21
N ARG A 54 -18.40 -2.70 4.46
CA ARG A 54 -17.72 -2.49 5.74
C ARG A 54 -17.27 -1.04 5.89
N LEU A 55 -16.89 -0.39 4.79
CA LEU A 55 -16.58 1.04 4.79
C LEU A 55 -17.83 1.88 5.12
N GLU A 56 -18.98 1.54 4.51
CA GLU A 56 -20.27 2.19 4.77
C GLU A 56 -20.68 2.05 6.24
N PHE A 57 -20.52 0.86 6.83
CA PHE A 57 -20.77 0.64 8.25
C PHE A 57 -19.95 1.60 9.14
N TYR A 58 -18.65 1.77 8.86
CA TYR A 58 -17.82 2.69 9.65
C TYR A 58 -18.20 4.15 9.43
N GLN A 59 -18.62 4.53 8.22
CA GLN A 59 -19.11 5.89 7.94
C GLN A 59 -20.42 6.20 8.67
N ASP A 60 -21.36 5.24 8.69
CA ASP A 60 -22.61 5.40 9.42
C ASP A 60 -22.37 5.42 10.93
N TRP A 61 -21.47 4.58 11.43
CA TRP A 61 -21.07 4.59 12.83
C TRP A 61 -20.42 5.94 13.23
N ASP A 62 -19.54 6.48 12.40
CA ASP A 62 -18.93 7.80 12.61
C ASP A 62 -19.96 8.93 12.54
N ARG A 63 -20.95 8.85 11.64
CA ARG A 63 -22.06 9.83 11.59
C ARG A 63 -22.92 9.79 12.86
N MET A 64 -23.11 8.62 13.45
CA MET A 64 -23.97 8.44 14.62
C MET A 64 -23.28 8.73 15.96
N PHE A 65 -22.00 8.36 16.07
CA PHE A 65 -21.26 8.34 17.35
C PHE A 65 -19.87 8.97 17.25
N GLY A 66 -19.41 9.26 16.04
CA GLY A 66 -18.12 9.88 15.80
C GLY A 66 -18.08 11.29 16.36
N THR A 67 -16.85 11.75 16.64
CA THR A 67 -16.58 13.15 16.95
C THR A 67 -16.58 13.96 15.66
N VAL A 68 -17.73 13.96 14.96
CA VAL A 68 -17.99 14.93 13.89
C VAL A 68 -17.95 16.28 14.57
N CYS A 69 -16.81 16.97 14.45
CA CYS A 69 -16.48 18.28 15.00
C CYS A 69 -17.74 19.11 15.30
N ASP A 70 -18.36 18.86 16.46
CA ASP A 70 -19.56 19.57 16.85
C ASP A 70 -19.05 20.95 17.29
N PRO A 71 -19.47 22.05 16.66
CA PRO A 71 -19.03 23.38 17.05
C PRO A 71 -19.31 23.67 18.54
N LYS A 72 -20.22 22.91 19.19
CA LYS A 72 -20.50 22.99 20.62
C LYS A 72 -19.39 22.46 21.53
N TYR A 73 -18.43 21.69 21.00
CA TYR A 73 -17.26 21.20 21.74
C TYR A 73 -15.94 21.86 21.27
N GLN A 74 -15.98 22.78 20.30
CA GLN A 74 -14.82 23.60 19.90
C GLN A 74 -14.70 24.92 20.69
N GLY A 75 -15.62 25.20 21.63
CA GLY A 75 -15.55 26.34 22.54
C GLY A 75 -15.79 25.89 23.98
N ASN A 76 -14.75 25.99 24.81
CA ASN A 76 -14.65 26.08 26.28
C ASN A 76 -13.35 25.35 26.66
N TRP A 77 -12.22 25.91 27.11
CA TRP A 77 -11.94 27.07 27.98
C TRP A 77 -12.97 27.29 29.08
#